data_AF-A0A2N1N634-F1
#
_entry.id   AF-A0A2N1N634-F1
#
_cell.length_a   1.000
_cell.length_b   1.000
_cell.length_c   1.000
_cell.angle_alpha   90.00
_cell.angle_beta   90.00
_cell.angle_gamma   90.00
#
_symmetry.space_group_name_H-M   'P 1'
#
loop_
_entity.id
_entity.type
_entity.pdbx_description
1 polymer ?
#
loop_
_entity_poly.entity_id
_entity_poly.type
_entity_poly.pdbx_seq_one_letter_code
_entity_poly.pdbx_strand_id
1 'polypeptide(L)'
;MPQFYVDYLIEIFEHLEKDKNTLYSCLLVNRLWCEISVRILWTDIINYNTLFTCLPNESKKILHDNGISILNSKPPMFNYASFCKFLSIDDINCNIRKLIKKQLPFPYHNLKNKTHVVSQEILKLLMSQNFSLKEL
;
A
#
# COMPACT_ATOMS: atom_id res chain seq x y z
N MET A 1 -2.19 -24.92 -16.15
CA MET A 1 -3.63 -24.61 -15.97
C MET A 1 -3.94 -23.38 -16.80
N PRO A 2 -5.04 -23.36 -17.56
CA PRO A 2 -5.19 -22.37 -18.62
C PRO A 2 -5.42 -20.98 -18.03
N GLN A 3 -4.70 -19.99 -18.54
CA GLN A 3 -4.83 -18.56 -18.22
C GLN A 3 -6.30 -18.11 -18.16
N PHE A 4 -7.12 -18.64 -19.08
CA PHE A 4 -8.57 -18.49 -19.13
C PHE A 4 -9.25 -18.64 -17.77
N TYR A 5 -8.97 -19.70 -17.00
CA TYR A 5 -9.59 -19.93 -15.70
C TYR A 5 -9.25 -18.84 -14.68
N VAL A 6 -8.04 -18.29 -14.73
CA VAL A 6 -7.62 -17.19 -13.86
C VAL A 6 -8.36 -15.92 -14.22
N ASP A 7 -8.52 -15.64 -15.51
CA ASP A 7 -9.20 -14.43 -15.98
C ASP A 7 -10.69 -14.41 -15.55
N TYR A 8 -11.40 -15.55 -15.64
CA TYR A 8 -12.77 -15.65 -15.10
C TYR A 8 -12.84 -15.48 -13.58
N LEU A 9 -11.89 -16.05 -12.84
CA LEU A 9 -11.87 -15.88 -11.39
C LEU A 9 -11.64 -14.41 -11.00
N ILE A 10 -10.78 -13.70 -11.74
CA ILE A 10 -10.58 -12.26 -11.52
C ILE A 10 -11.90 -11.52 -11.76
N GLU A 11 -12.57 -11.79 -12.88
CA GLU A 11 -13.86 -11.15 -13.20
C GLU A 11 -14.91 -11.41 -12.10
N ILE A 12 -15.06 -12.67 -11.65
CA ILE A 12 -15.99 -13.02 -10.56
C ILE A 12 -15.65 -12.22 -9.29
N PHE A 13 -14.36 -12.11 -8.95
CA PHE A 13 -13.97 -11.44 -7.72
C PHE A 13 -14.11 -9.91 -7.82
N GLU A 14 -13.96 -9.33 -9.01
CA GLU A 14 -14.22 -7.91 -9.24
C GLU A 14 -15.69 -7.56 -8.93
N HIS A 15 -16.64 -8.47 -9.20
CA HIS A 15 -18.04 -8.31 -8.78
C HIS A 15 -18.22 -8.34 -7.24
N LEU A 16 -17.24 -8.86 -6.50
CA LEU A 16 -17.23 -8.90 -5.04
C LEU A 16 -16.53 -7.68 -4.41
N GLU A 17 -16.07 -6.70 -5.18
CA GLU A 17 -15.32 -5.53 -4.68
C GLU A 17 -16.01 -4.84 -3.48
N LYS A 18 -17.35 -4.72 -3.54
CA LYS A 18 -18.16 -4.11 -2.46
C LYS A 18 -18.40 -5.04 -1.27
N ASP A 19 -18.31 -6.35 -1.46
CA ASP A 19 -18.46 -7.35 -0.39
C ASP A 19 -17.09 -7.79 0.15
N LYS A 20 -16.48 -6.89 0.92
CA LYS A 20 -15.15 -7.12 1.52
C LYS A 20 -15.11 -8.35 2.42
N ASN A 21 -16.22 -8.72 3.07
CA ASN A 21 -16.27 -9.89 3.94
C ASN A 21 -16.05 -11.18 3.14
N THR A 22 -16.72 -11.30 1.99
CA THR A 22 -16.52 -12.44 1.10
C THR A 22 -15.09 -12.47 0.54
N LEU A 23 -14.52 -11.31 0.16
CA LEU A 23 -13.12 -11.24 -0.27
C LEU A 23 -12.14 -11.66 0.84
N TYR A 24 -12.40 -11.29 2.10
CA TYR A 24 -11.60 -11.76 3.23
C TYR A 24 -11.71 -13.28 3.43
N SER A 25 -12.89 -13.87 3.27
CA SER A 25 -13.04 -15.33 3.29
C SER A 25 -12.28 -16.02 2.16
N CYS A 26 -12.25 -15.43 0.95
CA CYS A 26 -11.50 -15.97 -0.18
C CYS A 26 -9.97 -16.02 0.06
N LEU A 27 -9.44 -15.18 0.96
CA LEU A 27 -8.01 -15.22 1.34
C LEU A 27 -7.55 -16.58 1.88
N LEU A 28 -8.48 -17.33 2.47
CA LEU A 28 -8.19 -18.56 3.20
C LEU A 28 -8.34 -19.82 2.34
N VAL A 29 -8.86 -19.70 1.11
CA VAL A 29 -9.22 -20.86 0.29
C VAL A 29 -7.98 -21.53 -0.32
N ASN A 30 -7.18 -20.78 -1.07
CA ASN A 30 -5.91 -21.23 -1.64
C ASN A 30 -5.05 -20.03 -2.07
N ARG A 31 -3.81 -20.28 -2.52
CA ARG A 31 -2.87 -19.22 -2.91
C ARG A 31 -3.38 -18.33 -4.05
N LEU A 32 -4.06 -18.90 -5.05
CA LEU A 32 -4.59 -18.14 -6.18
C LEU A 32 -5.72 -17.20 -5.75
N TRP A 33 -6.67 -17.71 -4.98
CA TRP A 33 -7.78 -16.93 -4.44
C TRP A 33 -7.29 -15.85 -3.50
N CYS A 34 -6.28 -16.17 -2.69
CA CYS A 34 -5.61 -15.21 -1.83
C CYS A 34 -5.02 -14.05 -2.64
N GLU A 35 -4.24 -14.35 -3.67
CA GLU A 35 -3.60 -13.32 -4.51
C GLU A 35 -4.62 -12.41 -5.21
N ILE A 36 -5.66 -12.99 -5.82
CA ILE A 36 -6.72 -12.22 -6.50
C ILE A 36 -7.51 -11.36 -5.50
N SER A 37 -7.87 -11.91 -4.34
CA SER A 37 -8.60 -11.15 -3.31
C SER A 37 -7.75 -10.02 -2.74
N VAL A 38 -6.46 -10.28 -2.46
CA VAL A 38 -5.53 -9.25 -2.00
C VAL A 38 -5.44 -8.12 -3.02
N ARG A 39 -5.32 -8.44 -4.31
CA ARG A 39 -5.27 -7.45 -5.40
C ARG A 39 -6.49 -6.52 -5.37
N ILE A 40 -7.69 -7.07 -5.22
CA ILE A 40 -8.94 -6.29 -5.23
C ILE A 40 -9.09 -5.49 -3.93
N LEU A 41 -8.84 -6.10 -2.77
CA LEU A 41 -8.88 -5.43 -1.48
C LEU A 41 -7.89 -4.25 -1.41
N TRP A 42 -6.72 -4.36 -2.04
CA TRP A 42 -5.67 -3.33 -2.03
C TRP A 42 -5.79 -2.30 -3.15
N THR A 43 -6.90 -2.28 -3.88
CA THR A 43 -7.20 -1.25 -4.89
C THR A 43 -7.15 0.16 -4.27
N ASP A 44 -7.71 0.30 -3.05
CA ASP A 44 -7.51 1.46 -2.18
C ASP A 44 -6.42 1.17 -1.14
N ILE A 45 -5.68 2.20 -0.73
CA ILE A 45 -4.67 2.05 0.31
C ILE A 45 -5.33 1.82 1.67
N ILE A 46 -5.36 0.57 2.13
CA ILE A 46 -5.91 0.21 3.44
C ILE A 46 -4.91 0.45 4.57
N ASN A 47 -3.61 0.16 4.35
CA ASN A 47 -2.61 0.18 5.42
C ASN A 47 -1.24 0.72 4.98
N TYR A 48 -0.93 1.93 5.42
CA TYR A 48 0.35 2.60 5.13
C TYR A 48 1.55 1.96 5.81
N ASN A 49 1.38 1.26 6.93
CA ASN A 49 2.49 0.52 7.53
C ASN A 49 2.98 -0.57 6.58
N THR A 50 2.07 -1.31 5.93
CA THR A 50 2.46 -2.30 4.92
C THR A 50 3.15 -1.63 3.74
N LEU A 51 2.68 -0.47 3.26
CA LEU A 51 3.38 0.25 2.18
C LEU A 51 4.80 0.68 2.58
N PHE A 52 5.05 1.06 3.83
CA PHE A 52 6.41 1.36 4.29
C PHE A 52 7.33 0.14 4.20
N THR A 53 6.78 -1.06 4.35
CA THR A 53 7.56 -2.30 4.29
C THR A 53 7.94 -2.64 2.85
N CYS A 54 7.08 -2.25 1.90
CA CYS A 54 7.33 -2.33 0.46
C CYS A 54 8.35 -1.30 -0.05
N LEU A 55 8.72 -0.27 0.75
CA LEU A 55 9.71 0.72 0.31
C LEU A 55 11.07 0.08 0.02
N PRO A 56 11.78 0.54 -1.02
CA PRO A 56 13.15 0.13 -1.30
C PRO A 56 14.08 0.62 -0.19
N ASN A 57 15.26 0.01 -0.10
CA ASN A 57 16.22 0.29 0.98
C ASN A 57 16.71 1.74 0.95
N GLU A 58 16.83 2.33 -0.23
CA GLU A 58 17.21 3.73 -0.44
C GLU A 58 16.18 4.67 0.19
N SER A 59 14.89 4.46 -0.08
CA SER A 59 13.80 5.22 0.53
C SER A 59 13.76 5.04 2.05
N LYS A 60 13.95 3.81 2.55
CA LYS A 60 14.02 3.54 4.00
C LYS A 60 15.16 4.30 4.66
N LYS A 61 16.32 4.42 4.00
CA LYS A 61 17.46 5.22 4.47
C LYS A 61 17.12 6.71 4.52
N ILE A 62 16.48 7.25 3.47
CA ILE A 62 16.03 8.66 3.46
C ILE A 62 15.09 8.96 4.64
N LEU A 63 14.14 8.05 4.92
CA LEU A 63 13.21 8.21 6.04
C LEU A 63 13.95 8.17 7.39
N HIS A 64 14.88 7.23 7.56
CA HIS A 64 15.71 7.14 8.75
C HIS A 64 16.54 8.41 8.98
N ASP A 65 17.19 8.93 7.94
CA ASP A 65 18.02 10.14 8.01
C ASP A 65 17.19 11.41 8.35
N ASN A 66 15.87 11.38 8.09
CA ASN A 66 14.91 12.41 8.49
C ASN A 66 14.31 12.18 9.90
N GLY A 67 14.86 11.23 10.67
CA GLY A 67 14.39 10.90 12.01
C GLY A 67 12.99 10.28 12.02
N ILE A 68 12.69 9.45 11.02
CA ILE A 68 11.44 8.71 10.88
C ILE A 68 11.76 7.23 11.01
N SER A 69 11.50 6.68 12.19
CA SER A 69 11.68 5.25 12.46
C SER A 69 10.47 4.47 11.95
N ILE A 70 10.64 3.85 10.78
CA ILE A 70 9.68 2.87 10.28
C ILE A 70 9.76 1.64 11.18
N LEU A 71 8.62 1.08 11.60
CA LEU A 71 8.65 -0.22 12.29
C LEU A 71 9.27 -1.24 11.33
N ASN A 72 10.41 -1.79 11.71
CA ASN A 72 11.00 -2.94 11.05
C ASN A 72 9.99 -4.09 11.09
N SER A 73 9.32 -4.34 9.97
CA SER A 73 8.49 -5.52 9.82
C SER A 73 9.13 -6.47 8.83
N LYS A 74 8.68 -7.73 8.92
CA LYS A 74 8.99 -8.77 7.95
C LYS A 74 8.66 -8.30 6.53
N PRO A 75 9.40 -8.80 5.52
CA PRO A 75 9.09 -8.48 4.13
C PRO A 75 7.63 -8.87 3.83
N PRO A 76 6.91 -8.05 3.05
CA PRO A 76 5.53 -8.34 2.72
C PRO A 76 5.45 -9.59 1.83
N MET A 77 4.40 -10.38 2.03
CA MET A 77 4.16 -11.60 1.24
C MET A 77 3.86 -11.29 -0.24
N PHE A 78 3.26 -10.13 -0.50
CA PHE A 78 2.93 -9.65 -1.83
C PHE A 78 3.49 -8.24 -2.04
N ASN A 79 3.64 -7.83 -3.30
CA ASN A 79 3.90 -6.44 -3.64
C ASN A 79 2.59 -5.63 -3.56
N TYR A 80 2.16 -5.29 -2.34
CA TYR A 80 0.91 -4.56 -2.13
C TYR A 80 0.88 -3.20 -2.87
N ALA A 81 2.04 -2.57 -3.04
CA ALA A 81 2.15 -1.31 -3.76
C ALA A 81 1.74 -1.42 -5.24
N SER A 82 1.94 -2.58 -5.89
CA SER A 82 1.51 -2.79 -7.29
C SER A 82 0.00 -3.03 -7.45
N PHE A 83 -0.74 -3.19 -6.35
CA PHE A 83 -2.19 -3.41 -6.39
C PHE A 83 -2.99 -2.12 -6.16
N CYS A 84 -2.36 -1.07 -5.65
CA CYS A 84 -3.00 0.23 -5.44
C CYS A 84 -3.33 0.89 -6.78
N LYS A 85 -4.63 1.07 -7.07
CA LYS A 85 -5.11 1.73 -8.29
C LYS A 85 -5.52 3.18 -8.04
N PHE A 86 -6.10 3.47 -6.88
CA PHE A 86 -6.57 4.81 -6.54
C PHE A 86 -5.64 5.52 -5.56
N LEU A 87 -5.30 6.76 -5.88
CA LEU A 87 -4.35 7.59 -5.15
C LEU A 87 -5.00 8.93 -4.83
N SER A 88 -5.24 9.16 -3.54
CA SER A 88 -5.64 10.46 -3.02
C SER A 88 -4.49 11.04 -2.24
N ILE A 89 -3.87 12.11 -2.76
CA ILE A 89 -2.73 12.78 -2.12
C ILE A 89 -3.14 13.29 -0.72
N ASP A 90 -4.37 13.76 -0.58
CA ASP A 90 -4.91 14.23 0.69
C ASP A 90 -5.05 13.08 1.69
N ASP A 91 -5.53 11.92 1.25
CA ASP A 91 -5.62 10.73 2.11
C ASP A 91 -4.23 10.21 2.51
N ILE A 92 -3.28 10.21 1.58
CA ILE A 92 -1.88 9.84 1.84
C ILE A 92 -1.31 10.75 2.93
N ASN A 93 -1.38 12.06 2.72
CA ASN A 93 -0.87 13.04 3.68
C ASN A 93 -1.57 12.92 5.04
N CYS A 94 -2.90 12.75 5.06
CA CYS A 94 -3.66 12.62 6.30
C CYS A 94 -3.28 11.37 7.09
N ASN A 95 -3.15 10.21 6.43
CA ASN A 95 -2.81 8.95 7.08
C ASN A 95 -1.35 8.93 7.55
N ILE A 96 -0.41 9.40 6.74
CA ILE A 96 1.00 9.54 7.15
C ILE A 96 1.11 10.46 8.36
N ARG A 97 0.43 11.61 8.34
CA ARG A 97 0.43 12.54 9.48
C ARG A 97 -0.13 11.88 10.75
N LYS A 98 -1.20 11.08 10.64
CA LYS A 98 -1.75 10.30 11.75
C LYS A 98 -0.74 9.28 12.30
N LEU A 99 0.00 8.59 11.42
CA LEU A 99 1.02 7.61 11.82
C LEU A 99 2.20 8.27 12.53
N ILE A 100 2.76 9.34 11.96
CA ILE A 100 3.87 10.08 12.56
C ILE A 100 3.48 10.62 13.94
N LYS A 101 2.24 11.13 14.10
CA LYS A 101 1.72 11.60 15.39
C LYS A 101 1.62 10.49 16.44
N LYS A 102 1.41 9.23 16.06
CA LYS A 102 1.37 8.10 17.00
C LYS A 102 2.76 7.70 17.49
N GLN A 103 3.79 7.94 16.68
CA GLN A 103 5.18 7.54 16.98
C GLN A 103 5.94 8.57 17.81
N LEU A 104 5.53 9.84 17.78
CA LEU A 104 6.24 10.94 18.45
C LEU A 104 5.44 11.47 19.65
N PRO A 105 5.99 11.41 20.88
CA PRO A 105 5.54 12.27 21.96
C PRO A 105 5.82 13.74 21.58
N PHE A 106 4.95 14.67 22.00
CA PHE A 106 5.10 16.10 21.75
C PHE A 106 6.55 16.62 21.99
N PRO A 107 7.07 17.57 21.19
CA PRO A 107 6.35 18.46 20.27
C PRO A 107 6.55 18.11 18.78
N TYR A 108 5.54 18.47 17.96
CA TYR A 108 5.47 18.20 16.52
C TYR A 108 6.40 19.06 15.64
N HIS A 109 7.60 19.38 16.13
CA HIS A 109 8.56 20.12 15.33
C HIS A 109 8.81 19.36 14.01
N ASN A 110 8.72 20.07 12.89
CA ASN A 110 8.95 19.53 11.56
C ASN A 110 7.91 18.51 11.01
N LEU A 111 6.72 18.36 11.62
CA LEU A 111 5.71 17.38 11.17
C LEU A 111 5.30 17.54 9.70
N LYS A 112 5.17 18.78 9.22
CA LYS A 112 4.83 19.05 7.82
C LYS A 112 5.91 18.52 6.87
N ASN A 113 7.17 18.78 7.17
CA ASN A 113 8.29 18.32 6.36
C ASN A 113 8.45 16.81 6.44
N LYS A 114 8.33 16.20 7.63
CA LYS A 114 8.32 14.73 7.76
C LYS A 114 7.20 14.08 6.96
N THR A 115 5.99 14.65 7.02
CA THR A 115 4.85 14.18 6.22
C THR A 115 5.18 14.28 4.73
N HIS A 116 5.73 15.42 4.28
CA HIS A 116 6.10 15.63 2.88
C HIS A 116 7.12 14.61 2.38
N VAL A 117 8.22 14.41 3.12
CA VAL A 117 9.28 13.44 2.75
C VAL A 117 8.69 12.02 2.63
N VAL A 118 7.87 11.60 3.60
CA VAL A 118 7.25 10.27 3.57
C VAL A 118 6.27 10.12 2.41
N SER A 119 5.43 11.13 2.17
CA SER A 119 4.49 11.12 1.05
C SER A 119 5.23 11.05 -0.28
N GLN A 120 6.34 11.76 -0.44
CA GLN A 120 7.17 11.69 -1.65
C GLN A 120 7.72 10.29 -1.90
N GLU A 121 8.26 9.63 -0.88
CA GLU A 121 8.82 8.27 -1.04
C GLU A 121 7.72 7.23 -1.32
N ILE A 122 6.54 7.36 -0.70
CA ILE A 122 5.38 6.51 -1.01
C ILE A 122 4.88 6.74 -2.44
N LEU A 123 4.77 8.00 -2.88
CA LEU A 123 4.36 8.32 -4.24
C LEU A 123 5.36 7.80 -5.28
N LYS A 124 6.68 7.94 -5.04
CA LYS A 124 7.72 7.36 -5.90
C LYS A 124 7.57 5.84 -6.01
N LEU A 125 7.35 5.16 -4.90
CA LEU A 125 7.09 3.72 -4.89
C LEU A 125 5.88 3.39 -5.76
N LEU A 126 4.74 4.03 -5.53
CA LEU A 126 3.49 3.72 -6.24
C LEU A 126 3.58 4.05 -7.74
N MET A 127 4.24 5.14 -8.12
CA MET A 127 4.52 5.49 -9.52
C MET A 127 5.50 4.52 -10.19
N SER A 128 6.43 3.92 -9.43
CA SER A 128 7.37 2.93 -9.98
C SER A 128 6.70 1.60 -10.31
N GLN A 129 5.61 1.25 -9.61
CA GLN A 129 4.87 0.01 -9.79
C GLN A 129 3.75 0.13 -10.83
N ASN A 130 3.13 1.31 -10.94
CA ASN A 130 2.04 1.57 -11.87
C ASN A 130 2.55 2.31 -13.11
N PHE A 131 2.82 1.57 -14.20
CA PHE A 131 3.21 2.16 -15.49
C PHE A 131 2.12 3.10 -16.07
N SER A 132 0.86 2.95 -15.67
CA SER A 132 -0.30 3.72 -16.18
C SER A 132 -0.41 5.15 -15.64
N LEU A 133 0.30 5.53 -14.56
CA LEU A 133 0.30 6.92 -14.04
C LEU A 133 1.25 7.86 -14.81
N LYS A 134 2.00 7.33 -15.80
CA LYS A 134 2.85 8.13 -16.69
C LYS A 134 2.08 8.76 -17.86
N GLU A 135 0.83 8.38 -18.08
CA GLU A 135 -0.02 8.86 -19.19
C GLU A 135 -1.25 9.65 -18.67
N LEU A 136 -1.02 10.58 -17.73
CA LEU A 136 -2.01 11.61 -17.38
C LEU A 136 -1.96 12.78 -18.37
#